data_AF-A0A7Y0Z908-F1
#
_entry.id   AF-A0A7Y0Z908-F1
#
_cell.length_a   1.000
_cell.length_b   1.000
_cell.length_c   1.000
_cell.angle_alpha   90.00
_cell.angle_beta   90.00
_cell.angle_gamma   90.00
#
_symmetry.space_group_name_H-M   'P 1'
#
loop_
_entity.id
_entity.type
_entity.pdbx_description
1 polymer ?
#
loop_
_entity_poly.entity_id
_entity_poly.type
_entity_poly.pdbx_seq_one_letter_code
_entity_poly.pdbx_strand_id
1 'polypeptide(L)' 'MKIKVEVTDSELESMSCDSLEEFEEQLRHQLDNGVVTDDGGVGADWMSKYQLEIFKV' A
#
# COMPACT_ATOMS: atom_id res chain seq x y z
N MET A 1 4.49 11.89 4.91
CA MET A 1 3.92 11.90 3.53
C MET A 1 2.48 11.41 3.60
N LYS A 2 1.57 11.88 2.73
CA LYS A 2 0.21 11.37 2.68
C LYS A 2 -0.03 10.68 1.35
N ILE A 3 -0.45 9.43 1.40
CA ILE A 3 -0.79 8.60 0.23
C ILE A 3 -2.29 8.38 0.28
N LYS A 4 -2.97 8.72 -0.81
CA LYS A 4 -4.40 8.47 -1.01
C LYS A 4 -4.55 7.47 -2.13
N VAL A 5 -5.32 6.41 -1.87
CA VAL A 5 -5.60 5.37 -2.86
C VAL A 5 -7.10 5.22 -3.00
N GLU A 6 -7.55 5.43 -4.23
CA GLU A 6 -8.90 5.13 -4.68
C GLU A 6 -8.90 3.70 -5.20
N VAL A 7 -9.82 2.87 -4.71
CA VAL A 7 -9.90 1.46 -5.10
C VAL A 7 -11.34 1.07 -5.44
N THR A 8 -11.50 0.38 -6.56
CA THR A 8 -12.77 -0.20 -7.00
C THR A 8 -12.92 -1.64 -6.50
N ASP A 9 -14.15 -2.18 -6.53
CA ASP A 9 -14.37 -3.61 -6.25
C ASP A 9 -13.53 -4.53 -7.15
N SER A 10 -13.41 -4.19 -8.44
CA SER A 10 -12.60 -4.97 -9.38
C SER A 10 -11.11 -4.97 -9.02
N GLU A 11 -10.60 -3.90 -8.43
CA GLU A 11 -9.20 -3.82 -8.02
C GLU A 11 -8.95 -4.62 -6.73
N LEU A 12 -9.90 -4.59 -5.79
CA LEU A 12 -9.88 -5.47 -4.62
C LEU A 12 -9.89 -6.95 -5.03
N GLU A 13 -10.80 -7.34 -5.93
CA GLU A 13 -10.85 -8.70 -6.48
C GLU A 13 -9.55 -9.09 -7.20
N SER A 14 -8.96 -8.16 -7.96
CA SER A 14 -7.70 -8.40 -8.68
C SER A 14 -6.52 -8.69 -7.73
N MET A 15 -6.55 -8.10 -6.53
CA MET A 15 -5.58 -8.33 -5.47
C MET A 15 -5.99 -9.46 -4.52
N SER A 16 -7.12 -10.14 -4.80
CA SER A 16 -7.69 -11.18 -3.94
C SER A 16 -7.90 -10.68 -2.50
N CYS A 17 -8.35 -9.44 -2.36
CA CYS A 17 -8.74 -8.83 -1.09
C CYS A 17 -10.27 -8.80 -1.01
N ASP A 18 -10.83 -9.33 0.08
CA ASP A 18 -12.27 -9.32 0.31
C ASP A 18 -12.74 -8.03 1.01
N SER A 19 -11.80 -7.19 1.47
CA SER A 19 -12.08 -5.94 2.17
C SER A 19 -11.02 -4.86 1.95
N LEU A 20 -11.38 -3.60 2.26
CA LEU A 20 -10.44 -2.48 2.26
C LEU A 20 -9.31 -2.65 3.29
N GLU A 21 -9.59 -3.32 4.42
CA GLU A 21 -8.61 -3.55 5.48
C GLU A 21 -7.51 -4.51 5.01
N GLU A 22 -7.90 -5.62 4.38
CA GLU A 22 -6.94 -6.57 3.78
C GLU A 22 -6.09 -5.93 2.69
N PHE A 23 -6.71 -5.10 1.85
CA PHE A 23 -6.00 -4.34 0.83
C PHE A 23 -5.03 -3.33 1.44
N GLU A 24 -5.43 -2.65 2.53
CA GLU A 24 -4.56 -1.74 3.26
C GLU A 24 -3.33 -2.45 3.82
N GLU A 25 -3.52 -3.59 4.48
CA GLU A 25 -2.42 -4.38 5.04
C GLU A 25 -1.46 -4.87 3.96
N GLN A 26 -1.98 -5.42 2.85
CA GLN A 26 -1.16 -5.86 1.74
C GLN A 26 -0.39 -4.70 1.10
N LEU A 27 -1.05 -3.57 0.86
CA LEU A 27 -0.41 -2.41 0.26
C LEU A 27 0.68 -1.84 1.18
N ARG A 28 0.43 -1.76 2.49
CA ARG A 28 1.45 -1.37 3.48
C ARG A 28 2.64 -2.32 3.44
N HIS A 29 2.40 -3.63 3.41
CA HIS A 29 3.46 -4.61 3.32
C HIS A 29 4.31 -4.43 2.04
N GLN A 30 3.67 -4.17 0.89
CA GLN A 30 4.38 -3.90 -0.36
C GLN A 30 5.17 -2.59 -0.32
N LEU A 31 4.61 -1.54 0.27
CA LEU A 31 5.29 -0.26 0.43
C LEU A 31 6.50 -0.38 1.35
N ASP A 32 6.36 -1.09 2.47
CA ASP A 32 7.41 -1.19 3.49
C ASP A 32 8.52 -2.16 3.06
N ASN A 33 8.17 -3.28 2.42
CA ASN A 33 9.09 -4.41 2.16
C ASN A 33 9.30 -4.72 0.67
N GLY A 34 8.36 -4.33 -0.19
CA GLY A 34 8.41 -4.63 -1.63
C GLY A 34 9.14 -3.57 -2.47
N VAL A 35 9.30 -2.35 -1.93
CA VAL A 35 10.07 -1.29 -2.56
C VAL A 35 11.52 -1.39 -2.09
N VAL A 36 12.43 -1.66 -3.02
CA VAL A 36 13.88 -1.62 -2.76
C VAL A 36 14.45 -0.49 -3.60
N THR A 37 15.16 0.44 -2.97
CA THR A 37 15.86 1.52 -3.67
C THR A 37 17.10 0.98 -4.38
N ASP A 38 17.61 1.68 -5.40
CA ASP A 38 18.78 1.24 -6.19
C ASP A 38 20.05 1.00 -5.34
N ASP A 39 20.12 1.58 -4.14
CA ASP A 39 21.18 1.40 -3.15
C ASP A 39 20.94 0.25 -2.15
N GLY A 40 19.85 -0.52 -2.33
CA GLY A 40 19.51 -1.67 -1.51
C GLY A 40 18.78 -1.34 -0.20
N GLY A 41 18.39 -0.08 0.01
CA GLY A 41 17.51 0.34 1.11
C GLY A 41 16.09 -0.20 0.95
N VAL A 42 15.41 -0.44 2.07
CA VAL A 42 14.01 -0.87 2.07
C VAL A 42 13.06 0.31 2.01
N GLY A 43 11.85 0.05 1.54
CA GLY A 43 10.83 1.06 1.38
C GLY A 43 10.48 1.81 2.69
N ALA A 44 10.58 1.10 3.80
CA ALA A 44 10.39 1.65 5.13
C ALA A 44 11.41 2.74 5.52
N ASP A 45 12.64 2.73 4.97
CA ASP A 45 13.69 3.67 5.38
C ASP A 45 13.42 5.10 4.85
N TRP A 46 12.85 5.22 3.64
CA TRP A 46 12.47 6.51 3.06
C TRP A 46 11.08 6.98 3.50
N MET A 47 10.16 6.05 3.76
CA MET A 47 8.79 6.34 4.21
C MET A 47 8.65 6.29 5.73
N SER A 48 9.64 6.78 6.48
CA SER A 48 9.68 6.63 7.94
C SER A 48 8.47 7.21 8.69
N LYS A 49 7.64 8.06 8.02
CA LYS A 49 6.26 8.41 8.43
C LYS A 49 5.38 8.71 7.21
N TYR A 50 4.51 7.77 6.82
CA TYR A 50 3.41 8.02 5.90
C TYR A 50 2.05 7.75 6.53
N GLN A 51 1.05 8.54 6.11
CA GLN A 51 -0.35 8.27 6.35
C GLN A 51 -0.93 7.71 5.07
N LEU A 52 -1.46 6.49 5.14
CA LEU A 52 -2.20 5.86 4.06
C LEU A 52 -3.69 6.04 4.33
N GLU A 53 -4.42 6.54 3.34
CA GLU A 53 -5.88 6.62 3.35
C GLU A 53 -6.39 5.90 2.10
N ILE A 54 -7.15 4.83 2.32
CA ILE A 54 -7.76 4.04 1.26
C ILE A 54 -9.26 4.26 1.30
N PHE A 55 -9.85 4.52 0.15
CA PHE A 55 -11.29 4.72 0.03
C PHE A 55 -11.81 4.10 -1.25
N LYS A 56 -13.01 3.56 -1.13
CA LYS A 56 -13.69 2.86 -2.21
C LYS A 56 -14.41 3.86 -3.12
N VAL A 57 -14.29 3.68 -4.44
CA VAL A 57 -14.95 4.48 -5.49
C VAL A 57 -15.86 3.63 -6.36
#